data_AF-A0A849DQM3-F1
#
_entry.id   AF-A0A849DQM3-F1
#
_cell.length_a   1.000
_cell.length_b   1.000
_cell.length_c   1.000
_cell.angle_alpha   90.00
_cell.angle_beta   90.00
_cell.angle_gamma   90.00
#
_symmetry.space_group_name_H-M   'P 1'
#
loop_
_entity.id
_entity.type
_entity.pdbx_description
1 polymer ?
#
loop_
_entity_poly.entity_id
_entity_poly.type
_entity_poly.pdbx_seq_one_letter_code
_entity_poly.pdbx_strand_id
1 'polypeptide(L)'
;MPSDDQQRGAHVRRLFDLTIRVCVTAIALATIAFAAQGAYETATADTALLDRSFSPPARTEYLRIRSVRDGLAAEVPSGSRIVFGDAPNEAWCKQRLAEAAMMGAIHVVKNSDTADFRVSCVEVPISVAPGGMRLVVEPVR
;
A
#
# COMPACT_ATOMS: atom_id res chain seq x y z
N MET A 1 3.42 68.59 5.82
CA MET A 1 2.53 67.72 6.61
C MET A 1 1.86 66.76 5.63
N PRO A 2 2.09 65.45 5.72
CA PRO A 2 1.40 64.48 4.84
C PRO A 2 -0.10 64.51 5.13
N SER A 3 -0.93 64.45 4.09
CA SER A 3 -2.39 64.47 4.21
C SER A 3 -2.91 63.20 4.88
N ASP A 4 -4.05 63.29 5.58
CA ASP A 4 -4.67 62.16 6.31
C ASP A 4 -4.92 60.91 5.44
N ASP A 5 -5.12 61.10 4.13
CA ASP A 5 -5.25 60.02 3.15
C ASP A 5 -3.93 59.25 2.92
N GLN A 6 -2.79 59.94 3.01
CA GLN A 6 -1.46 59.34 2.84
C GLN A 6 -1.06 58.51 4.08
N GLN A 7 -1.52 58.91 5.27
CA GLN A 7 -1.35 58.13 6.50
C GLN A 7 -2.24 56.88 6.53
N ARG A 8 -3.51 56.99 6.10
CA ARG A 8 -4.42 55.82 5.99
C ARG A 8 -3.90 54.75 5.05
N GLY A 9 -3.36 55.11 3.88
CA GLY A 9 -2.78 54.16 2.93
C GLY A 9 -1.57 53.39 3.47
N ALA A 10 -0.74 54.03 4.30
CA ALA A 10 0.40 53.39 4.95
C ALA A 10 -0.01 52.41 6.05
N HIS A 11 -1.06 52.72 6.82
CA HIS A 11 -1.61 51.83 7.83
C HIS A 11 -2.25 50.57 7.23
N VAL A 12 -3.01 50.71 6.13
CA VAL A 12 -3.63 49.58 5.43
C VAL A 12 -2.58 48.64 4.84
N ARG A 13 -1.52 49.18 4.22
CA ARG A 13 -0.40 48.37 3.70
C ARG A 13 0.33 47.59 4.79
N ARG A 14 0.56 48.21 5.96
CA ARG A 14 1.20 47.54 7.11
C ARG A 14 0.34 46.43 7.68
N LEU A 15 -0.97 46.66 7.79
CA LEU A 15 -1.91 45.62 8.24
C LEU A 15 -1.96 44.45 7.27
N PHE A 16 -1.99 44.73 5.96
CA PHE A 16 -1.99 43.70 4.93
C PHE A 16 -0.71 42.85 4.94
N ASP A 17 0.48 43.47 5.04
CA ASP A 17 1.75 42.74 5.15
C ASP A 17 1.81 41.91 6.44
N LEU A 18 1.31 42.45 7.56
CA LEU A 18 1.22 41.70 8.81
C LEU A 18 0.30 40.48 8.68
N THR A 19 -0.87 40.63 8.07
CA THR A 19 -1.82 39.53 7.86
C THR A 19 -1.20 38.44 6.98
N ILE A 20 -0.52 38.82 5.89
CA ILE A 20 0.16 37.85 5.01
C ILE A 20 1.24 37.08 5.80
N ARG A 21 2.07 37.77 6.59
CA ARG A 21 3.11 37.12 7.40
C ARG A 21 2.55 36.15 8.43
N VAL A 22 1.43 36.49 9.05
CA VAL A 22 0.73 35.60 9.99
C VAL A 22 0.20 34.36 9.25
N CYS A 23 -0.43 34.54 8.08
CA CYS A 23 -0.92 33.43 7.28
C CYS A 23 0.22 32.50 6.82
N VAL A 24 1.34 33.05 6.32
CA VAL A 24 2.49 32.27 5.88
C VAL A 24 3.11 31.49 7.04
N THR A 25 3.28 32.13 8.21
CA THR A 25 3.80 31.45 9.41
C THR A 25 2.88 30.32 9.87
N ALA A 26 1.57 30.53 9.84
CA ALA A 26 0.59 29.51 10.22
C ALA A 26 0.61 28.31 9.26
N ILE A 27 0.69 28.57 7.94
CA ILE A 27 0.81 27.51 6.93
C ILE A 27 2.12 26.73 7.12
N ALA A 28 3.24 27.43 7.31
CA ALA A 28 4.54 26.80 7.54
C ALA A 28 4.51 25.89 8.79
N LEU A 29 3.96 26.37 9.91
CA LEU A 29 3.80 25.58 11.13
C LEU A 29 2.89 24.36 10.92
N ALA A 30 1.78 24.52 10.20
CA ALA A 30 0.91 23.39 9.87
C ALA A 30 1.64 22.34 9.02
N THR A 31 2.39 22.75 7.99
CA THR A 31 3.17 21.81 7.17
C THR A 31 4.23 21.07 7.96
N ILE A 32 4.91 21.73 8.91
CA ILE A 32 5.89 21.10 9.79
C ILE A 32 5.19 20.10 10.72
N ALA A 33 4.02 20.44 11.28
CA ALA A 33 3.26 19.53 12.14
C ALA A 33 2.79 18.28 11.39
N PHE A 34 2.26 18.43 10.17
CA PHE A 34 1.88 17.29 9.33
C PHE A 34 3.08 16.41 8.96
N ALA A 35 4.23 17.01 8.63
CA ALA A 35 5.45 16.27 8.35
C ALA A 35 5.97 15.52 9.60
N ALA A 36 5.91 16.14 10.78
CA ALA A 36 6.31 15.54 12.04
C ALA A 36 5.44 14.34 12.43
N GLN A 37 4.14 14.40 12.14
CA GLN A 37 3.24 13.27 12.39
C GLN A 37 3.55 12.10 11.46
N GLY A 38 3.78 12.35 10.16
CA GLY A 38 4.23 11.32 9.22
C GLY A 38 5.58 10.72 9.62
N ALA A 39 6.52 11.54 10.09
CA ALA A 39 7.82 11.10 10.60
C ALA A 39 7.70 10.24 11.87
N TYR A 40 6.75 10.58 12.76
CA TYR A 40 6.47 9.78 13.96
C TYR A 40 5.89 8.41 13.58
N GLU A 41 4.94 8.37 12.65
CA GLU A 41 4.38 7.11 12.15
C GLU A 41 5.47 6.21 11.51
N THR A 42 6.39 6.79 10.73
CA THR A 42 7.52 6.03 10.16
C THR A 42 8.50 5.57 11.23
N ALA A 43 8.85 6.43 12.20
CA ALA A 43 9.74 6.06 13.30
C ALA A 43 9.15 4.95 14.18
N THR A 44 7.85 4.98 14.45
CA THR A 44 7.19 3.89 15.19
C THR A 44 7.22 2.57 14.42
N ALA A 45 7.00 2.59 13.10
CA ALA A 45 7.14 1.41 12.25
C ALA A 45 8.59 0.86 12.25
N ASP A 46 9.60 1.73 12.19
CA ASP A 46 11.00 1.33 12.28
C ASP A 46 11.38 0.78 13.66
N THR A 47 10.88 1.36 14.75
CA THR A 47 11.10 0.81 16.09
C THR A 47 10.43 -0.56 16.26
N ALA A 48 9.29 -0.80 15.61
CA ALA A 48 8.64 -2.11 15.59
C ALA A 48 9.46 -3.16 14.80
N LEU A 49 10.32 -2.73 13.86
CA LEU A 49 11.26 -3.63 13.17
C LEU A 49 12.49 -3.99 14.02
N LEU A 50 12.86 -3.15 14.99
CA LEU A 50 14.01 -3.36 15.87
C LEU A 50 13.70 -4.23 17.10
N ASP A 51 12.42 -4.32 17.49
CA ASP A 51 12.01 -5.17 18.59
C ASP A 51 11.96 -6.66 18.16
N ARG A 52 13.05 -7.38 18.44
CA ARG A 52 13.18 -8.84 18.19
C ARG A 52 12.20 -9.70 19.01
N SER A 53 11.54 -9.11 20.00
CA SER A 53 10.52 -9.75 20.85
C SER A 53 9.13 -9.69 20.21
N PHE A 54 8.92 -8.74 19.30
CA PHE A 54 7.77 -8.71 18.42
C PHE A 54 7.96 -9.84 17.39
N SER A 55 7.41 -11.03 17.67
CA SER A 55 7.14 -12.02 16.61
C SER A 55 5.80 -11.65 16.00
N PRO A 56 5.75 -10.86 14.92
CA PRO A 56 4.52 -10.19 14.58
C PRO A 56 3.72 -11.05 13.60
N PRO A 57 2.43 -10.74 13.42
CA PRO A 57 1.66 -11.12 12.22
C PRO A 57 2.44 -10.91 10.90
N ALA A 58 3.43 -10.02 10.86
CA ALA A 58 4.37 -9.83 9.76
C ALA A 58 5.10 -11.11 9.32
N ARG A 59 5.43 -12.04 10.22
CA ARG A 59 6.06 -13.33 9.84
C ARG A 59 5.04 -14.22 9.12
N THR A 60 3.81 -14.29 9.62
CA THR A 60 2.72 -15.04 8.97
C THR A 60 2.41 -14.44 7.61
N GLU A 61 2.35 -13.12 7.53
CA GLU A 61 2.07 -12.36 6.31
C GLU A 61 3.17 -12.56 5.26
N TYR A 62 4.44 -12.45 5.66
CA TYR A 62 5.58 -12.77 4.80
C TYR A 62 5.51 -14.21 4.28
N LEU A 63 5.17 -15.18 5.15
CA LEU A 63 5.02 -16.57 4.75
C LEU A 63 3.85 -16.78 3.79
N ARG A 64 2.74 -16.04 3.93
CA ARG A 64 1.62 -16.06 2.99
C ARG A 64 2.02 -15.52 1.61
N ILE A 65 2.67 -14.36 1.58
CA ILE A 65 3.17 -13.76 0.33
C ILE A 65 4.14 -14.72 -0.38
N ARG A 66 5.07 -15.30 0.38
CA ARG A 66 6.02 -16.28 -0.14
C ARG A 66 5.32 -17.54 -0.67
N SER A 67 4.33 -18.06 0.06
CA SER A 67 3.54 -19.23 -0.36
C SER A 67 2.83 -18.97 -1.69
N VAL A 68 2.20 -17.79 -1.85
CA VAL A 68 1.55 -17.39 -3.11
C VAL A 68 2.56 -17.32 -4.25
N ARG A 69 3.69 -16.63 -4.03
CA ARG A 69 4.70 -16.44 -5.08
C ARG A 69 5.33 -17.77 -5.51
N ASP A 70 5.80 -18.56 -4.54
CA ASP A 70 6.52 -19.79 -4.81
C ASP A 70 5.56 -20.86 -5.38
N GLY A 71 4.30 -20.91 -4.91
CA GLY A 71 3.27 -21.79 -5.45
C GLY A 71 2.86 -21.44 -6.88
N LEU A 72 2.69 -20.15 -7.19
CA LEU A 72 2.34 -19.72 -8.54
C LEU A 72 3.46 -20.04 -9.53
N ALA A 73 4.71 -19.77 -9.16
CA ALA A 73 5.87 -20.05 -10.00
C ALA A 73 6.10 -21.55 -10.23
N ALA A 74 5.68 -22.40 -9.30
CA ALA A 74 5.80 -23.86 -9.42
C ALA A 74 4.73 -24.46 -10.34
N GLU A 75 3.52 -23.92 -10.34
CA GLU A 75 2.37 -24.54 -11.04
C GLU A 75 1.97 -23.85 -12.34
N VAL A 76 2.25 -22.56 -12.50
CA VAL A 76 1.86 -21.79 -13.69
C VAL A 76 3.11 -21.42 -14.50
N PRO A 77 3.24 -21.95 -15.74
CA PRO A 77 4.35 -21.59 -16.62
C PRO A 77 4.34 -20.10 -16.96
N SER A 78 5.54 -19.53 -17.11
CA SER A 78 5.68 -18.16 -17.61
C SER A 78 5.05 -17.99 -19.00
N GLY A 79 4.45 -16.83 -19.26
CA GLY A 79 3.67 -16.54 -20.47
C GLY A 79 2.22 -17.00 -20.45
N SER A 80 1.80 -17.78 -19.44
CA SER A 80 0.41 -18.22 -19.30
C SER A 80 -0.52 -17.06 -18.93
N ARG A 81 -1.81 -17.25 -19.21
CA ARG A 81 -2.90 -16.34 -18.82
C ARG A 81 -3.68 -16.94 -17.66
N ILE A 82 -3.89 -16.17 -16.59
CA ILE A 82 -4.64 -16.61 -15.43
C ILE A 82 -5.86 -15.74 -15.18
N VAL A 83 -6.93 -16.35 -14.67
CA VAL A 83 -8.08 -15.64 -14.08
C VAL A 83 -8.15 -15.92 -12.59
N PHE A 84 -8.58 -14.93 -11.81
CA PHE A 84 -8.80 -15.11 -10.39
C PHE A 84 -10.02 -15.99 -10.13
N GLY A 85 -9.84 -17.03 -9.33
CA GLY A 85 -10.93 -17.79 -8.74
C GLY A 85 -11.34 -17.23 -7.38
N ASP A 86 -12.00 -18.07 -6.58
CA ASP A 86 -12.53 -17.67 -5.28
C ASP A 86 -11.41 -17.53 -4.24
N ALA A 87 -11.59 -16.60 -3.29
CA ALA A 87 -10.64 -16.40 -2.20
C ALA A 87 -11.34 -15.88 -0.93
N PRO A 88 -10.92 -16.33 0.28
CA PRO A 88 -11.54 -15.93 1.55
C PRO A 88 -11.27 -14.46 1.90
N ASN A 89 -10.13 -13.91 1.46
CA ASN A 89 -9.84 -12.48 1.48
C ASN A 89 -9.55 -12.01 0.04
N GLU A 90 -10.64 -11.79 -0.68
CA GLU A 90 -10.63 -11.56 -2.13
C GLU A 90 -9.72 -10.39 -2.54
N ALA A 91 -9.79 -9.27 -1.83
CA ALA A 91 -8.99 -8.09 -2.15
C ALA A 91 -7.48 -8.35 -1.94
N TRP A 92 -7.11 -8.91 -0.79
CA TRP A 92 -5.71 -9.20 -0.48
C TRP A 92 -5.12 -10.26 -1.41
N CYS A 93 -5.81 -11.38 -1.60
CA CYS A 93 -5.32 -12.48 -2.42
C CYS A 93 -5.18 -12.04 -3.89
N LYS A 94 -6.19 -11.36 -4.45
CA LYS A 94 -6.11 -10.86 -5.83
C LYS A 94 -4.94 -9.91 -6.02
N GLN A 95 -4.70 -9.00 -5.07
CA GLN A 95 -3.56 -8.10 -5.15
C GLN A 95 -2.23 -8.86 -5.12
N ARG A 96 -2.01 -9.75 -4.14
CA ARG A 96 -0.74 -10.49 -4.03
C ARG A 96 -0.52 -11.45 -5.19
N LEU A 97 -1.59 -12.05 -5.71
CA LEU A 97 -1.53 -12.92 -6.86
C LEU A 97 -1.24 -12.14 -8.15
N ALA A 98 -1.78 -10.92 -8.31
CA ALA A 98 -1.41 -10.03 -9.41
C ALA A 98 0.08 -9.63 -9.35
N GLU A 99 0.58 -9.29 -8.17
CA GLU A 99 2.00 -8.97 -7.94
C GLU A 99 2.90 -10.17 -8.27
N ALA A 100 2.54 -11.37 -7.81
CA ALA A 100 3.26 -12.61 -8.11
C ALA A 100 3.25 -12.94 -9.61
N ALA A 101 2.10 -12.78 -10.26
CA ALA A 101 1.95 -13.00 -11.70
C ALA A 101 2.85 -12.06 -12.51
N MET A 102 2.89 -10.77 -12.13
CA MET A 102 3.77 -9.79 -12.77
C MET A 102 5.25 -10.18 -12.66
N MET A 103 5.69 -10.67 -11.50
CA MET A 103 7.07 -11.15 -11.32
C MET A 103 7.38 -12.42 -12.13
N GLY A 104 6.39 -13.29 -12.35
CA GLY A 104 6.52 -14.54 -13.12
C GLY A 104 6.32 -14.40 -14.63
N ALA A 105 6.11 -13.18 -15.13
CA ALA A 105 5.66 -12.92 -16.50
C ALA A 105 4.41 -13.73 -16.89
N ILE A 106 3.44 -13.74 -15.98
CA ILE A 106 2.11 -14.36 -16.15
C ILE A 106 1.10 -13.24 -16.34
N HIS A 107 0.18 -13.40 -17.30
CA HIS A 107 -0.82 -12.39 -17.63
C HIS A 107 -2.11 -12.63 -16.85
N VAL A 108 -2.57 -11.64 -16.09
CA VAL A 108 -3.89 -11.70 -15.45
C VAL A 108 -4.95 -11.21 -16.43
N VAL A 109 -5.96 -12.04 -16.71
CA VAL A 109 -7.08 -11.72 -17.61
C VAL A 109 -8.40 -11.61 -16.85
N LYS A 110 -9.34 -10.84 -17.40
CA LYS A 110 -10.65 -10.60 -16.79
C LYS A 110 -11.65 -11.74 -17.04
N ASN A 111 -11.56 -12.38 -18.20
CA ASN A 111 -12.54 -13.38 -18.66
C ASN A 111 -11.94 -14.78 -18.59
N SER A 112 -12.71 -15.73 -18.06
CA SER A 112 -12.32 -17.15 -18.01
C SER A 112 -12.00 -17.73 -19.37
N ASP A 113 -12.75 -17.34 -20.41
CA ASP A 113 -12.65 -17.91 -21.76
C ASP A 113 -11.31 -17.58 -22.46
N THR A 114 -10.56 -16.64 -21.88
CA THR A 114 -9.25 -16.22 -22.37
C THR A 114 -8.09 -16.65 -21.45
N ALA A 115 -8.41 -17.32 -20.35
CA ALA A 115 -7.43 -17.79 -19.38
C ALA A 115 -7.00 -19.23 -19.71
N ASP A 116 -5.74 -19.54 -19.44
CA ASP A 116 -5.21 -20.91 -19.49
C ASP A 116 -5.43 -21.60 -18.12
N PHE A 117 -5.40 -20.83 -17.02
CA PHE A 117 -5.60 -21.33 -15.66
C PHE A 117 -6.53 -20.44 -14.83
N ARG A 118 -7.28 -21.05 -13.91
CA ARG A 118 -8.00 -20.40 -12.82
C ARG A 118 -7.20 -20.62 -11.55
N VAL A 119 -6.89 -19.53 -10.85
CA VAL A 119 -6.08 -19.59 -9.63
C VAL A 119 -6.87 -19.03 -8.45
N SER A 120 -7.06 -19.86 -7.42
CA SER A 120 -7.80 -19.56 -6.21
C SER A 120 -6.89 -19.61 -4.98
N CYS A 121 -7.07 -18.72 -4.00
CA CYS A 121 -6.40 -18.84 -2.71
C CYS A 121 -7.30 -19.56 -1.71
N VAL A 122 -6.78 -20.55 -1.01
CA VAL A 122 -7.50 -21.29 0.03
C VAL A 122 -6.76 -21.17 1.35
N GLU A 123 -7.48 -20.84 2.42
CA GLU A 123 -6.94 -20.90 3.77
C GLU A 123 -6.87 -22.35 4.24
N VAL A 124 -5.72 -22.73 4.77
CA VAL A 124 -5.46 -24.07 5.31
C VAL A 124 -4.78 -23.94 6.66
N PRO A 125 -4.83 -24.97 7.52
CA PRO A 125 -4.08 -24.96 8.77
C PRO A 125 -2.58 -24.68 8.51
N ILE A 126 -1.93 -23.94 9.42
CA ILE A 126 -0.50 -23.61 9.30
C ILE A 126 0.38 -24.88 9.29
N SER A 127 -0.12 -25.99 9.85
CA SER A 127 0.50 -27.31 9.78
C SER A 127 0.54 -27.90 8.36
N VAL A 128 -0.32 -27.43 7.45
CA VAL A 128 -0.44 -27.91 6.07
C VAL A 128 0.31 -27.02 5.09
N ALA A 129 0.24 -25.70 5.26
CA ALA A 129 0.99 -24.76 4.42
C ALA A 129 1.59 -23.61 5.25
N PRO A 130 2.84 -23.20 4.96
CA PRO A 130 3.44 -22.02 5.58
C PRO A 130 2.55 -20.77 5.41
N GLY A 131 2.28 -20.07 6.51
CA GLY A 131 1.39 -18.90 6.51
C GLY A 131 -0.11 -19.23 6.49
N GLY A 132 -0.49 -20.51 6.45
CA GLY A 132 -1.88 -20.96 6.46
C GLY A 132 -2.63 -20.67 5.15
N MET A 133 -1.92 -20.63 4.02
CA MET A 133 -2.50 -20.36 2.71
C MET A 133 -1.88 -21.24 1.64
N ARG A 134 -2.74 -21.77 0.77
CA ARG A 134 -2.37 -22.57 -0.41
C ARG A 134 -3.04 -22.00 -1.65
N LEU A 135 -2.37 -22.12 -2.80
CA LEU A 135 -2.99 -21.90 -4.09
C LEU A 135 -3.67 -23.17 -4.60
N VAL A 136 -4.75 -23.00 -5.34
CA VAL A 136 -5.38 -24.05 -6.13
C VAL A 136 -5.38 -23.56 -7.56
N VAL A 137 -4.66 -24.28 -8.43
CA VAL A 137 -4.53 -23.98 -9.85
C VAL A 137 -5.30 -25.01 -10.63
N GLU A 138 -6.30 -24.55 -11.39
CA GLU A 138 -7.16 -25.39 -12.21
C GLU A 138 -7.03 -24.97 -13.68
N PRO A 139 -6.75 -25.89 -14.61
CA PRO A 139 -6.74 -25.54 -16.03
C PRO A 139 -8.14 -25.15 -16.49
N VAL A 140 -8.25 -24.05 -17.22
CA VAL A 140 -9.52 -23.63 -17.84
C VAL A 140 -9.61 -24.31 -19.21
N ARG A 141 -10.66 -25.13 -19.41
CA ARG A 141 -10.92 -25.83 -20.67
C ARG A 141 -11.88 -25.04 -21.54
#